data_AF-A0A5C6A1E7-F1
#
_entry.id   AF-A0A5C6A1E7-F1
#
_cell.length_a   1.000
_cell.length_b   1.000
_cell.length_c   1.000
_cell.angle_alpha   90.00
_cell.angle_beta   90.00
_cell.angle_gamma   90.00
#
_symmetry.space_group_name_H-M   'P 1'
#
loop_
_entity.id
_entity.type
_entity.pdbx_description
1 polymer ?
#
loop_
_entity_poly.entity_id
_entity_poly.type
_entity_poly.pdbx_seq_one_letter_code
_entity_poly.pdbx_strand_id
1 'polypeptide(L)'
;MARLGIVFGLLLCGLTIVGMSVTTEKSYTQFVPMMFGIPMLFLGVVSLNPHRRRESVFFALLLSLVAVSMGAGRLVVLAVHWAAGEYVNPISLRLVLVMTLMSLVFVVIAHLWRRRRTRTLAAIAKSSQDSPPEVPADPDKLDQPIRLDAESPANPPNFSDNPYQTPPIVDVPSDSSKTSFSRSKST
;
A
#
# COMPACT_ATOMS: atom_id res chain seq x y z
N MET A 1 -7.82 3.63 -3.30
CA MET A 1 -6.72 3.84 -2.34
C MET A 1 -5.38 3.53 -2.96
N ALA A 2 -5.19 2.36 -3.56
CA ALA A 2 -3.94 2.05 -4.28
C ALA A 2 -3.57 3.10 -5.34
N ARG A 3 -4.57 3.58 -6.08
CA ARG A 3 -4.41 4.65 -7.07
C ARG A 3 -3.83 5.95 -6.49
N LEU A 4 -4.10 6.30 -5.22
CA LEU A 4 -3.54 7.51 -4.61
C LEU A 4 -2.03 7.40 -4.40
N GLY A 5 -1.55 6.27 -3.87
CA GLY A 5 -0.11 6.06 -3.68
C GLY A 5 0.65 6.11 -5.02
N ILE A 6 0.08 5.52 -6.07
CA ILE A 6 0.66 5.55 -7.41
C ILE A 6 0.67 6.98 -7.97
N VAL A 7 -0.44 7.72 -7.92
CA VAL A 7 -0.51 9.10 -8.45
C VAL A 7 0.44 10.02 -7.70
N PHE A 8 0.49 9.97 -6.38
CA PHE A 8 1.38 10.82 -5.59
C PHE A 8 2.86 10.46 -5.77
N GLY A 9 3.19 9.16 -5.86
CA GLY A 9 4.54 8.72 -6.17
C GLY A 9 4.99 9.21 -7.57
N LEU A 10 4.11 9.15 -8.58
CA LEU A 10 4.40 9.67 -9.91
C LEU A 10 4.56 11.19 -9.90
N LEU A 11 3.73 11.92 -9.14
CA LEU A 11 3.86 13.36 -8.97
C LEU A 11 5.19 13.76 -8.31
N LEU A 12 5.64 13.03 -7.28
CA LEU A 12 6.93 13.25 -6.61
C LEU A 12 8.12 12.99 -7.54
N CYS A 13 8.05 11.91 -8.33
CA CYS A 13 9.06 11.63 -9.36
C CYS A 13 9.04 12.70 -10.46
N GLY A 14 7.87 13.07 -10.97
CA GLY A 14 7.70 14.12 -11.97
C GLY A 14 8.21 15.48 -11.50
N LEU A 15 7.98 15.83 -10.23
CA LEU A 15 8.49 17.05 -9.62
C LEU A 15 10.02 17.10 -9.65
N THR A 16 10.69 15.97 -9.44
CA THR A 16 12.15 15.87 -9.57
C THR A 16 12.61 16.13 -11.00
N ILE A 17 11.92 15.53 -11.99
CA ILE A 17 12.23 15.70 -13.41
C ILE A 17 12.08 17.17 -13.81
N VAL A 18 10.98 17.82 -13.42
CA VAL A 18 10.76 19.24 -13.69
C VAL A 18 11.79 20.09 -12.96
N GLY A 19 12.10 19.76 -11.71
CA GLY A 19 13.12 20.44 -10.91
C GLY A 19 14.49 20.41 -11.60
N MET A 20 14.94 19.24 -12.06
CA MET A 20 16.20 19.08 -12.79
C MET A 20 16.17 19.71 -14.18
N SER A 21 15.01 19.83 -14.83
CA SER A 21 14.91 20.44 -16.16
C SER A 21 15.01 21.96 -16.11
N VAL A 22 14.59 22.60 -15.00
CA VAL A 22 14.57 24.05 -14.85
C VAL A 22 15.89 24.59 -14.27
N THR A 23 16.65 23.77 -13.56
CA THR A 23 17.87 24.19 -12.87
C THR A 23 19.14 23.61 -13.51
N THR A 24 20.15 24.45 -13.70
CA THR A 24 21.49 24.02 -14.12
C THR A 24 22.39 23.70 -12.94
N GLU A 25 22.02 24.12 -11.73
CA GLU A 25 22.75 23.83 -10.50
C GLU A 25 22.42 22.42 -10.00
N LYS A 26 23.44 21.56 -10.02
CA LYS A 26 23.39 20.19 -9.51
C LYS A 26 23.43 20.21 -7.98
N SER A 27 22.28 20.31 -7.34
CA SER A 27 22.16 20.18 -5.89
C SER A 27 21.63 18.81 -5.51
N TYR A 28 22.31 18.13 -4.57
CA TYR A 28 21.87 16.83 -4.04
C TYR A 28 20.45 16.85 -3.47
N THR A 29 19.98 18.02 -3.04
CA THR A 29 18.62 18.20 -2.50
C THR A 29 17.51 17.93 -3.50
N GLN A 30 17.79 18.02 -4.81
CA GLN A 30 16.81 17.77 -5.87
C GLN A 30 16.47 16.28 -6.01
N PHE A 31 17.31 15.37 -5.51
CA PHE A 31 17.04 13.93 -5.57
C PHE A 31 16.19 13.43 -4.40
N VAL A 32 15.97 14.27 -3.38
CA VAL A 32 15.18 13.89 -2.19
C VAL A 32 13.75 13.46 -2.55
N PRO A 33 12.98 14.21 -3.37
CA PRO A 33 11.62 13.78 -3.74
C PRO A 33 11.62 12.45 -4.49
N MET A 34 12.66 12.15 -5.29
CA MET A 34 12.80 10.89 -5.99
C MET A 34 13.07 9.72 -5.04
N MET A 35 13.93 9.92 -4.02
CA MET A 35 14.22 8.89 -3.01
C MET A 35 12.97 8.49 -2.21
N PHE A 36 12.05 9.42 -1.96
CA PHE A 36 10.76 9.10 -1.34
C PHE A 36 9.71 8.63 -2.35
N GLY A 37 9.76 9.13 -3.59
CA GLY A 37 8.82 8.81 -4.65
C GLY A 37 8.85 7.33 -5.04
N ILE A 38 10.03 6.72 -5.19
CA ILE A 38 10.14 5.31 -5.63
C ILE A 38 9.55 4.33 -4.59
N PRO A 39 9.92 4.36 -3.29
CA PRO A 39 9.29 3.50 -2.29
C PRO A 39 7.79 3.77 -2.16
N MET A 40 7.35 5.03 -2.34
CA MET A 40 5.93 5.38 -2.29
C MET A 40 5.14 4.82 -3.49
N LEU A 41 5.73 4.84 -4.69
CA LEU A 41 5.19 4.15 -5.87
C LEU A 41 5.09 2.66 -5.63
N PHE A 42 6.14 2.04 -5.09
CA PHE A 42 6.17 0.61 -4.82
C PHE A 42 5.08 0.22 -3.81
N LEU A 43 4.94 0.96 -2.71
CA LEU A 43 3.85 0.77 -1.75
C LEU A 43 2.47 0.96 -2.41
N GLY A 44 2.36 1.90 -3.35
CA GLY A 44 1.16 2.10 -4.18
C GLY A 44 0.79 0.85 -4.99
N VAL A 45 1.75 0.27 -5.71
CA VAL A 45 1.55 -0.95 -6.51
C VAL A 45 1.25 -2.15 -5.62
N VAL A 46 2.01 -2.36 -4.54
CA VAL A 46 1.79 -3.46 -3.59
C VAL A 46 0.40 -3.38 -2.94
N SER A 47 -0.14 -2.16 -2.76
CA SER A 47 -1.49 -1.97 -2.20
C SER A 47 -2.63 -2.36 -3.15
N LEU A 48 -2.34 -2.71 -4.42
CA LEU A 48 -3.33 -3.30 -5.34
C LEU A 48 -3.81 -4.67 -4.84
N ASN A 49 -2.99 -5.40 -4.09
CA ASN A 49 -3.37 -6.68 -3.52
C ASN A 49 -4.36 -6.49 -2.35
N PRO A 50 -5.62 -6.99 -2.45
CA PRO A 50 -6.64 -6.78 -1.43
C PRO A 50 -6.27 -7.41 -0.08
N HIS A 51 -5.54 -8.52 -0.10
CA HIS A 51 -5.10 -9.24 1.10
C HIS A 51 -4.10 -8.43 1.95
N ARG A 52 -3.21 -7.64 1.32
CA ARG A 52 -2.15 -6.85 1.99
C ARG A 52 -2.42 -5.34 2.02
N ARG A 53 -3.65 -4.93 1.68
CA ARG A 53 -4.01 -3.51 1.52
C ARG A 53 -3.97 -2.70 2.83
N ARG A 54 -4.17 -3.33 3.99
CA ARG A 54 -4.20 -2.60 5.27
C ARG A 54 -2.80 -2.14 5.70
N GLU A 55 -1.80 -3.01 5.56
CA GLU A 55 -0.42 -2.75 5.97
C GLU A 55 0.25 -1.73 5.05
N SER A 56 0.10 -1.90 3.74
CA SER A 56 0.67 -0.98 2.73
C SER A 56 0.21 0.48 2.92
N VAL A 57 -1.06 0.71 3.27
CA VAL A 57 -1.57 2.07 3.56
C VAL A 57 -0.93 2.66 4.81
N PHE A 58 -0.65 1.86 5.83
CA PHE A 58 0.02 2.33 7.04
C PHE A 58 1.47 2.73 6.75
N PHE A 59 2.21 1.90 6.02
CA PHE A 59 3.57 2.23 5.58
C PHE A 59 3.62 3.46 4.69
N ALA A 60 2.68 3.62 3.75
CA ALA A 60 2.60 4.81 2.90
C ALA A 60 2.33 6.08 3.72
N LEU A 61 1.50 5.99 4.77
CA LEU A 61 1.27 7.09 5.70
C LEU A 61 2.54 7.44 6.47
N LEU A 62 3.22 6.44 7.05
CA LEU A 62 4.47 6.64 7.78
C LEU A 62 5.54 7.29 6.90
N LEU A 63 5.75 6.74 5.69
CA LEU A 63 6.73 7.26 4.75
C LEU A 63 6.44 8.72 4.37
N SER A 64 5.17 9.04 4.11
CA SER A 64 4.78 10.41 3.82
C SER A 64 4.94 11.35 5.02
N LEU A 65 4.74 10.85 6.23
CA LEU A 65 4.92 11.63 7.47
C LEU A 65 6.41 11.95 7.68
N VAL A 66 7.30 10.99 7.41
CA VAL A 66 8.75 11.20 7.40
C VAL A 66 9.15 12.20 6.31
N ALA A 67 8.59 12.12 5.11
CA ALA A 67 8.87 13.08 4.05
C ALA A 67 8.44 14.51 4.44
N VAL A 68 7.26 14.66 5.07
CA VAL A 68 6.80 15.95 5.60
C VAL A 68 7.71 16.46 6.70
N SER A 69 8.09 15.63 7.68
CA SER A 69 8.93 16.08 8.79
C SER A 69 10.32 16.49 8.32
N MET A 70 10.92 15.74 7.40
CA MET A 70 12.23 16.05 6.83
C MET A 70 12.19 17.33 5.99
N GLY A 71 11.15 17.49 5.17
CA GLY A 71 10.96 18.70 4.39
C GLY A 71 10.64 19.93 5.26
N ALA A 72 9.85 19.77 6.33
CA ALA A 72 9.55 20.84 7.28
C ALA A 72 10.80 21.29 8.04
N GLY A 73 11.62 20.34 8.51
CA GLY A 73 12.92 20.65 9.13
C GLY A 73 13.83 21.44 8.18
N ARG A 74 13.89 21.05 6.91
CA ARG A 74 14.64 21.77 5.88
C ARG A 74 14.11 23.20 5.67
N LEU A 75 12.78 23.36 5.62
CA LEU A 75 12.11 24.66 5.51
C LEU A 75 12.42 25.57 6.70
N VAL A 76 12.43 25.04 7.92
CA VAL A 76 12.79 25.81 9.12
C VAL A 76 14.24 26.28 9.04
N VAL A 77 15.17 25.40 8.68
CA VAL A 77 16.59 25.76 8.50
C VAL A 77 16.74 26.86 7.45
N LEU A 78 16.10 26.72 6.28
CA LEU A 78 16.14 27.74 5.23
C LEU A 78 15.50 29.07 5.69
N ALA A 79 14.42 29.02 6.46
CA ALA A 79 13.77 30.21 7.01
C ALA A 79 14.67 30.94 8.01
N VAL A 80 15.44 30.20 8.82
CA VAL A 80 16.42 30.78 9.75
C VAL A 80 17.57 31.44 8.98
N HIS A 81 18.14 30.78 7.97
CA HIS A 81 19.19 31.38 7.13
C HIS A 81 18.70 32.63 6.39
N TRP A 82 17.46 32.59 5.89
CA TRP A 82 16.84 33.76 5.26
C TRP A 82 16.65 34.92 6.26
N ALA A 83 16.23 34.63 7.49
CA ALA A 83 16.10 35.63 8.56
C ALA A 83 17.45 36.19 9.02
N ALA A 84 18.53 35.39 8.94
CA ALA A 84 19.90 35.83 9.21
C ALA A 84 20.50 36.71 8.10
N GLY A 85 19.79 36.92 6.99
CA GLY A 85 20.25 37.72 5.86
C GLY A 85 21.21 36.99 4.92
N GLU A 86 21.33 35.67 5.04
CA GLU A 86 22.16 34.87 4.12
C GLU A 86 21.48 34.71 2.76
N TYR A 87 22.28 34.61 1.70
CA TYR A 87 21.78 34.39 0.35
C TYR A 87 21.25 32.96 0.19
N VAL A 88 19.92 32.81 0.18
CA VAL A 88 19.25 31.52 -0.04
C VAL A 88 18.81 31.42 -1.49
N ASN A 89 19.20 30.33 -2.17
CA ASN A 89 18.75 30.09 -3.54
C ASN A 89 17.21 29.92 -3.58
N PRO A 90 16.48 30.80 -4.29
CA PRO A 90 15.01 30.79 -4.32
C PRO A 90 14.43 29.54 -4.98
N ILE A 91 15.19 28.90 -5.87
CA ILE A 91 14.76 27.67 -6.56
C ILE A 91 14.72 26.50 -5.56
N SER A 92 15.77 26.34 -4.76
CA SER A 92 15.84 25.31 -3.72
C SER A 92 14.70 25.45 -2.71
N LEU A 93 14.40 26.69 -2.31
CA LEU A 93 13.28 26.98 -1.41
C LEU A 93 11.95 26.56 -2.04
N ARG A 94 11.68 26.95 -3.29
CA ARG A 94 10.45 26.58 -4.01
C ARG A 94 10.31 25.06 -4.15
N LEU A 95 11.37 24.35 -4.48
CA LEU A 95 11.33 22.88 -4.61
C LEU A 95 11.01 22.19 -3.28
N VAL A 96 11.70 22.57 -2.20
CA VAL A 96 11.44 22.03 -0.86
C VAL A 96 10.01 22.35 -0.42
N LEU A 97 9.52 23.55 -0.73
CA LEU A 97 8.17 23.99 -0.42
C LEU A 97 7.12 23.20 -1.21
N VAL A 98 7.27 23.00 -2.52
CA VAL A 98 6.33 22.20 -3.31
C VAL A 98 6.34 20.74 -2.86
N MET A 99 7.51 20.16 -2.59
CA MET A 99 7.64 18.79 -2.08
C MET A 99 6.92 18.60 -0.74
N THR A 100 7.14 19.50 0.22
CA THR A 100 6.47 19.44 1.52
C THR A 100 4.98 19.62 1.38
N LEU A 101 4.52 20.56 0.55
CA LEU A 101 3.10 20.83 0.36
C LEU A 101 2.39 19.63 -0.27
N MET A 102 2.98 19.01 -1.30
CA MET A 102 2.47 17.76 -1.89
C MET A 102 2.41 16.62 -0.88
N SER A 103 3.47 16.44 -0.09
CA SER A 103 3.53 15.41 0.95
C SER A 103 2.50 15.67 2.06
N LEU A 104 2.30 16.93 2.45
CA LEU A 104 1.32 17.34 3.45
C LEU A 104 -0.11 17.07 2.96
N VAL A 105 -0.42 17.44 1.71
CA VAL A 105 -1.73 17.19 1.09
C VAL A 105 -2.02 15.69 1.09
N PHE A 106 -1.04 14.85 0.75
CA PHE A 106 -1.21 13.39 0.82
C PHE A 106 -1.53 12.92 2.25
N VAL A 107 -0.77 13.37 3.25
CA VAL A 107 -1.01 13.01 4.67
C VAL A 107 -2.41 13.43 5.10
N VAL A 108 -2.84 14.65 4.77
CA VAL A 108 -4.18 15.16 5.13
C VAL A 108 -5.27 14.31 4.48
N ILE A 109 -5.16 14.01 3.18
CA ILE A 109 -6.14 13.16 2.47
C ILE A 109 -6.17 11.76 3.08
N ALA A 110 -5.01 11.15 3.31
CA ALA A 110 -4.91 9.83 3.91
C ALA A 110 -5.49 9.79 5.33
N HIS A 111 -5.25 10.82 6.12
CA HIS A 111 -5.76 10.96 7.49
C HIS A 111 -7.28 11.16 7.51
N LEU A 112 -7.81 12.07 6.67
CA LEU A 112 -9.25 12.28 6.53
C LEU A 112 -9.96 11.01 6.09
N TRP A 113 -9.36 10.26 5.16
CA TRP A 113 -9.91 8.98 4.74
C TRP A 113 -9.93 7.94 5.87
N ARG A 114 -8.82 7.84 6.63
CA ARG A 114 -8.74 6.95 7.81
C ARG A 114 -9.84 7.29 8.82
N ARG A 115 -10.07 8.59 9.09
CA ARG A 115 -11.10 9.08 10.00
C ARG A 115 -12.52 8.83 9.49
N ARG A 116 -12.78 8.92 8.19
CA ARG A 116 -14.09 8.57 7.60
C ARG A 116 -14.38 7.08 7.73
N ARG A 117 -13.37 6.22 7.56
CA ARG A 117 -13.54 4.77 7.65
C ARG A 117 -13.87 4.29 9.06
N THR A 118 -13.23 4.85 10.09
CA THR A 118 -13.55 4.50 11.48
C THR A 118 -14.97 4.90 11.87
N ARG A 119 -15.47 6.03 11.37
CA ARG A 119 -16.86 6.46 11.58
C ARG A 119 -17.89 5.52 10.95
N THR A 120 -17.59 4.99 9.76
CA THR A 120 -18.51 4.07 9.06
C THR A 120 -18.64 2.75 9.84
N LEU A 121 -17.52 2.23 10.36
CA LEU A 121 -17.54 1.00 11.17
C LEU A 121 -18.25 1.21 12.52
N ALA A 122 -18.04 2.36 13.17
CA ALA A 122 -18.73 2.69 14.41
C ALA A 122 -20.25 2.87 14.21
N ALA A 123 -20.68 3.46 13.09
CA ALA A 123 -22.09 3.60 12.76
C ALA A 123 -22.78 2.24 12.52
N ILE A 124 -22.11 1.32 11.79
CA ILE A 124 -22.62 -0.04 11.55
C ILE A 124 -22.71 -0.83 12.86
N ALA A 125 -21.68 -0.77 13.71
CA ALA A 125 -21.68 -1.44 15.01
C ALA A 125 -22.83 -0.93 15.90
N LYS A 126 -23.09 0.38 15.88
CA LYS A 126 -24.22 0.98 16.61
C LYS A 126 -25.58 0.50 16.05
N SER A 127 -25.74 0.44 14.72
CA SER A 127 -27.00 -0.07 14.13
C SER A 127 -27.26 -1.55 14.42
N SER A 128 -26.21 -2.37 14.58
CA SER A 128 -26.36 -3.78 14.95
C SER A 128 -26.76 -3.99 16.41
N GLN A 129 -26.53 -3.00 17.27
CA GLN A 129 -26.85 -3.07 18.70
C GLN A 129 -28.25 -2.50 19.02
N ASP A 130 -28.77 -1.59 18.19
CA ASP A 130 -30.12 -1.02 18.32
C ASP A 130 -31.22 -1.89 17.65
N SER A 131 -30.85 -2.95 16.92
CA SER A 131 -31.83 -3.97 16.48
C SER A 131 -32.25 -4.81 17.70
N PRO A 132 -33.53 -4.77 18.13
CA PRO A 132 -34.01 -5.66 19.17
C PRO A 132 -33.76 -7.12 18.75
N PRO A 133 -33.46 -8.05 19.67
CA PRO A 133 -33.55 -9.46 19.35
C PRO A 133 -34.98 -9.69 18.84
N GLU A 134 -35.11 -9.99 17.56
CA GLU A 134 -36.33 -10.53 17.00
C GLU A 134 -36.51 -11.90 17.66
N VAL A 135 -37.09 -11.90 18.85
CA VAL A 135 -37.61 -13.09 19.50
C VAL A 135 -38.62 -13.64 18.48
N PRO A 136 -38.45 -14.87 17.97
CA PRO A 136 -39.48 -15.50 17.17
C PRO A 136 -40.71 -15.59 18.05
N ALA A 137 -41.65 -14.66 17.88
CA ALA A 137 -42.93 -14.63 18.57
C ALA A 137 -43.88 -15.62 17.87
N ASP A 138 -43.48 -16.88 17.79
CA ASP A 138 -44.38 -17.97 17.42
C ASP A 138 -43.87 -19.31 17.99
N PRO A 139 -44.25 -19.66 19.23
CA PRO A 139 -43.98 -20.98 19.80
C PRO A 139 -44.84 -22.11 19.18
N ASP A 140 -45.77 -21.82 18.26
CA ASP A 140 -46.73 -22.80 17.72
C ASP A 140 -46.31 -23.49 16.42
N LYS A 141 -45.06 -23.34 15.97
CA LYS A 141 -44.50 -24.09 14.82
C LYS A 141 -43.57 -25.25 15.22
N LEU A 142 -43.87 -25.93 16.33
CA LEU A 142 -43.11 -27.11 16.78
C LEU A 142 -43.61 -28.45 16.23
N ASP A 143 -44.66 -28.48 15.42
CA ASP A 143 -45.24 -29.73 14.88
C ASP A 143 -45.02 -29.90 13.37
N GLN A 144 -43.78 -29.75 12.89
CA GLN A 144 -43.39 -30.40 11.64
C GLN A 144 -42.49 -31.60 11.95
N PRO A 145 -42.96 -32.85 11.76
CA PRO A 145 -42.12 -34.01 11.92
C PRO A 145 -40.99 -33.95 10.90
N ILE A 146 -39.77 -34.11 11.41
CA ILE A 146 -38.55 -34.29 10.64
C ILE A 146 -38.78 -35.47 9.67
N ARG A 147 -39.02 -35.17 8.39
CA ARG A 147 -38.84 -36.16 7.32
C ARG A 147 -37.35 -36.40 7.16
N LEU A 148 -36.86 -37.50 7.73
CA LEU A 148 -35.63 -38.15 7.27
C LEU A 148 -35.91 -38.74 5.88
N ASP A 149 -35.73 -37.93 4.84
CA ASP A 149 -35.49 -38.47 3.50
C ASP A 149 -33.98 -38.69 3.38
N ALA A 150 -33.56 -39.88 3.84
CA ALA A 150 -32.25 -40.41 3.50
C ALA A 150 -32.31 -41.03 2.10
N GLU A 151 -31.31 -40.66 1.29
CA GLU A 151 -30.72 -41.45 0.20
C GLU A 151 -31.09 -41.07 -1.26
N SER A 152 -30.25 -40.21 -1.87
CA SER A 152 -29.63 -40.54 -3.17
C SER A 152 -28.33 -39.74 -3.38
N PRO A 153 -27.20 -40.37 -3.78
CA PRO A 153 -25.88 -39.74 -3.85
C PRO A 153 -25.55 -39.28 -5.28
N ALA A 154 -25.48 -37.97 -5.53
CA ALA A 154 -24.86 -37.44 -6.75
C ALA A 154 -24.57 -35.93 -6.67
N ASN A 155 -23.45 -35.57 -6.03
CA ASN A 155 -22.42 -34.66 -6.56
C ASN A 155 -21.64 -34.04 -5.40
N PRO A 156 -20.32 -34.29 -5.27
CA PRO A 156 -19.51 -33.53 -4.34
C PRO A 156 -19.47 -32.05 -4.77
N PRO A 157 -19.49 -31.10 -3.82
CA PRO A 157 -19.26 -29.70 -4.12
C PRO A 157 -17.84 -29.56 -4.70
N ASN A 158 -17.75 -28.93 -5.87
CA ASN A 158 -16.52 -28.67 -6.60
C ASN A 158 -15.58 -27.80 -5.75
N PHE A 159 -14.64 -28.44 -5.06
CA PHE A 159 -13.70 -27.84 -4.11
C PHE A 159 -12.42 -27.37 -4.83
N SER A 160 -12.54 -26.69 -5.97
CA SER A 160 -11.40 -26.30 -6.83
C SER A 160 -10.99 -24.83 -6.77
N ASP A 161 -11.60 -23.99 -5.92
CA ASP A 161 -11.14 -22.61 -5.70
C ASP A 161 -10.16 -22.49 -4.53
N ASN A 162 -9.18 -23.40 -4.44
CA ASN A 162 -8.11 -23.28 -3.45
C ASN A 162 -6.85 -22.67 -4.11
N PRO A 163 -6.53 -21.39 -3.87
CA PRO A 163 -5.42 -20.67 -4.53
C PRO A 163 -4.02 -21.15 -4.11
N TYR A 164 -3.94 -22.18 -3.25
CA TYR A 164 -2.70 -22.82 -2.79
C TYR A 164 -2.43 -24.17 -3.44
N GLN A 165 -3.13 -24.51 -4.52
CA GLN A 165 -2.80 -25.69 -5.31
C GLN A 165 -1.43 -25.46 -5.98
N THR A 166 -0.39 -25.98 -5.33
CA THR A 166 0.93 -26.14 -5.94
C THR A 166 0.77 -26.91 -7.25
N PRO A 167 1.40 -26.46 -8.34
CA PRO A 167 1.27 -27.13 -9.62
C PRO A 167 1.68 -28.60 -9.48
N PRO A 168 1.01 -29.51 -10.20
CA PRO A 168 1.39 -30.91 -10.21
C PRO A 168 2.87 -31.03 -10.53
N ILE A 169 3.61 -31.69 -9.65
CA ILE A 169 4.99 -32.11 -9.89
C ILE A 169 4.94 -32.95 -11.16
N VAL A 170 5.47 -32.37 -12.25
CA VAL A 170 5.75 -33.13 -13.46
C VAL A 170 6.88 -34.07 -13.07
N ASP A 171 6.56 -35.35 -12.94
CA ASP A 171 7.56 -36.41 -12.84
C ASP A 171 8.37 -36.40 -14.14
N VAL A 172 9.51 -35.73 -14.12
CA VAL A 172 10.50 -35.79 -15.18
C VAL A 172 11.10 -37.20 -15.13
N PRO A 173 11.04 -37.99 -16.22
CA PRO A 173 11.73 -39.26 -16.25
C PRO A 173 13.23 -39.04 -16.04
N SER A 174 13.74 -39.69 -15.00
CA SER A 174 15.13 -39.70 -14.58
C SER A 174 15.99 -40.44 -15.61
N ASP A 175 16.31 -39.79 -16.72
CA ASP A 175 17.34 -40.31 -17.63
C ASP A 175 18.73 -39.97 -17.10
N SER A 176 19.34 -41.02 -16.58
CA SER A 176 20.74 -41.12 -16.22
C SER A 176 21.66 -40.77 -17.39
N SER A 177 22.36 -39.65 -17.29
CA SER A 177 23.58 -39.42 -18.08
C SER A 177 24.73 -39.06 -17.16
N LYS A 178 25.54 -40.08 -16.87
CA LYS A 178 26.91 -39.97 -16.40
C LYS A 178 27.71 -39.14 -17.41
N THR A 179 28.22 -37.99 -16.99
CA THR A 179 29.38 -37.36 -17.67
C THR A 179 30.33 -36.82 -16.61
N SER A 180 31.37 -37.62 -16.40
CA SER A 180 32.62 -37.27 -15.73
C SER A 180 33.24 -36.02 -16.33
N PHE A 181 33.39 -34.95 -15.55
CA PHE A 181 34.19 -33.79 -15.94
C PHE A 181 35.51 -33.79 -15.17
N SER A 182 36.59 -33.87 -15.94
CA SER A 182 37.97 -33.98 -15.53
C SER A 182 38.49 -32.66 -14.97
N ARG A 183 39.21 -32.74 -13.85
CA ARG A 183 39.86 -31.64 -13.15
C ARG A 183 41.22 -31.37 -13.82
N SER A 184 41.30 -30.34 -14.66
CA SER A 184 42.58 -29.80 -15.12
C SER A 184 43.03 -28.67 -14.20
N LYS A 185 44.19 -28.85 -13.57
CA LYS A 185 44.96 -27.81 -12.88
C LYS A 185 45.92 -27.18 -13.89
N SER A 186 45.97 -25.85 -13.93
CA SER A 186 47.15 -25.09 -14.37
C SER A 186 47.24 -23.87 -13.45
N THR A 187 48.21 -23.91 -12.52
CA THR A 187 49.44 -23.08 -12.52
C THR A 187 49.17 -21.63 -12.16
#